data_AF-X0PKR3-F1
#
_entry.id   AF-X0PKR3-F1
#
_cell.length_a   1.000
_cell.length_b   1.000
_cell.length_c   1.000
_cell.angle_alpha   90.00
_cell.angle_beta   90.00
_cell.angle_gamma   90.00
#
_symmetry.space_group_name_H-M   'P 1'
#
loop_
_entity.id
_entity.type
_entity.pdbx_description
1 polymer ?
#
loop_
_entity_poly.entity_id
_entity_poly.type
_entity_poly.pdbx_seq_one_letter_code
_entity_poly.pdbx_strand_id
1 'polypeptide(L)'
;MNDDELNQLAMAMLTNAGHAKKILADLLAHIEECAHASNNIEKELTEASDWLRKAHLKQNQVMQHADKLQYSLLLTHAQDTLMNTETIYFLVKRLLPLILNSKK
;
A
#
# COMPACT_ATOMS: atom_id res chain seq x y z
N MET A 1 5.49 -20.84 -12.92
CA MET A 1 5.03 -20.65 -11.53
C MET A 1 4.12 -21.81 -11.21
N ASN A 2 4.39 -22.52 -10.12
CA ASN A 2 3.40 -23.46 -9.56
C ASN A 2 2.45 -22.70 -8.60
N ASP A 3 1.40 -23.39 -8.13
CA ASP A 3 0.38 -22.78 -7.27
C ASP A 3 0.95 -22.36 -5.90
N ASP A 4 1.90 -23.10 -5.36
CA ASP A 4 2.54 -22.78 -4.08
C ASP A 4 3.37 -21.49 -4.15
N GLU A 5 4.18 -21.34 -5.21
CA GLU A 5 4.94 -20.13 -5.50
C GLU A 5 4.00 -18.93 -5.69
N LEU A 6 2.89 -19.12 -6.41
CA LEU A 6 1.88 -18.08 -6.62
C LEU A 6 1.25 -17.64 -5.30
N ASN A 7 0.88 -18.60 -4.45
CA ASN A 7 0.29 -18.34 -3.14
C ASN A 7 1.29 -17.62 -2.21
N GLN A 8 2.57 -18.00 -2.24
CA GLN A 8 3.61 -17.31 -1.47
C GLN A 8 3.79 -15.86 -1.93
N LEU A 9 3.82 -15.61 -3.24
CA LEU A 9 3.89 -14.26 -3.79
C LEU A 9 2.66 -13.43 -3.42
N ALA A 10 1.46 -14.00 -3.53
CA ALA A 10 0.21 -13.34 -3.15
C ALA A 10 0.17 -13.00 -1.65
N MET A 11 0.58 -13.91 -0.77
CA MET A 11 0.68 -13.64 0.67
C MET A 11 1.71 -12.56 1.00
N ALA A 12 2.85 -12.56 0.31
CA ALA A 12 3.86 -11.52 0.45
C ALA A 12 3.35 -10.15 -0.02
N MET A 13 2.60 -10.10 -1.13
CA MET A 13 1.91 -8.90 -1.60
C MET A 13 0.92 -8.39 -0.56
N LEU A 14 0.04 -9.26 -0.04
CA LEU A 14 -0.93 -8.90 1.00
C LEU A 14 -0.27 -8.34 2.25
N THR A 15 0.79 -9.00 2.72
CA THR A 15 1.52 -8.57 3.92
C THR A 15 2.14 -7.19 3.73
N ASN A 16 2.86 -6.98 2.62
CA ASN A 16 3.50 -5.71 2.33
C ASN A 16 2.48 -4.57 2.12
N ALA A 17 1.42 -4.82 1.34
CA ALA A 17 0.35 -3.84 1.14
C ALA A 17 -0.41 -3.54 2.44
N GLY A 18 -0.66 -4.56 3.28
CA GLY A 18 -1.28 -4.40 4.59
C GLY A 18 -0.46 -3.54 5.54
N HIS A 19 0.87 -3.69 5.55
CA HIS A 19 1.76 -2.81 6.32
C HIS A 19 1.66 -1.35 5.86
N ALA A 20 1.71 -1.10 4.55
CA ALA A 20 1.53 0.24 4.01
C ALA A 20 0.17 0.84 4.39
N LYS A 21 -0.91 0.05 4.27
CA LYS A 21 -2.27 0.47 4.61
C LYS A 21 -2.40 0.83 6.09
N LYS A 22 -1.77 0.05 6.98
CA LYS A 22 -1.75 0.35 8.42
C LYS A 22 -1.08 1.69 8.71
N ILE A 23 0.11 1.93 8.15
CA ILE A 23 0.83 3.21 8.33
C ILE A 23 -0.04 4.39 7.85
N LEU A 24 -0.70 4.25 6.70
CA LEU A 24 -1.57 5.30 6.17
C LEU A 24 -2.81 5.54 7.04
N ALA A 25 -3.40 4.48 7.60
CA ALA A 25 -4.53 4.59 8.51
C ALA A 25 -4.13 5.28 9.83
N ASP A 26 -2.99 4.88 10.40
CA ASP A 26 -2.45 5.47 11.63
C ASP A 26 -2.11 6.96 11.41
N LEU A 27 -1.48 7.30 10.28
CA LEU A 27 -1.20 8.68 9.87
C LEU A 27 -2.47 9.54 9.79
N LEU A 28 -3.53 9.02 9.16
CA LEU A 28 -4.80 9.73 9.05
C LEU A 28 -5.45 9.96 10.41
N ALA A 29 -5.45 8.93 11.28
CA ALA A 29 -5.96 9.06 12.65
C ALA A 29 -5.20 10.13 13.45
N HIS A 30 -3.87 10.16 13.36
CA HIS A 30 -3.05 11.19 14.01
C HIS A 30 -3.37 12.61 13.52
N ILE A 31 -3.65 12.78 12.23
CA ILE A 31 -4.00 14.10 11.66
C ILE A 31 -5.39 14.56 12.10
N GLU A 32 -6.33 13.62 12.27
CA GLU A 32 -7.67 13.90 12.80
C GLU A 32 -7.59 14.38 14.26
N GLU A 33 -6.77 13.72 15.09
CA GLU A 33 -6.62 14.05 16.52
C GLU A 33 -5.76 15.31 16.76
N CYS A 34 -4.72 15.53 15.97
CA CYS A 34 -3.77 16.61 16.21
C CYS A 34 -3.24 17.22 14.89
N ALA A 35 -4.02 18.14 14.33
CA ALA A 35 -3.80 18.75 13.01
C ALA A 35 -2.45 19.46 12.78
N HIS A 36 -1.65 19.69 13.83
CA HIS A 36 -0.37 20.40 13.75
C HIS A 36 0.82 19.63 14.34
N ALA A 37 0.65 18.37 14.78
CA ALA A 37 1.63 17.76 15.67
C ALA A 37 2.59 16.73 15.04
N SER A 38 2.33 16.21 13.84
CA SER A 38 3.20 15.15 13.33
C SER A 38 4.38 15.71 12.52
N ASN A 39 5.50 15.95 13.20
CA ASN A 39 6.82 16.13 12.59
C ASN A 39 7.29 14.88 11.78
N ASN A 40 6.50 13.80 11.77
CA ASN A 40 6.84 12.52 11.15
C ASN A 40 5.99 12.16 9.92
N ILE A 41 5.08 13.02 9.48
CA ILE A 41 4.22 12.78 8.30
C ILE A 41 5.02 12.31 7.08
N GLU A 42 6.09 13.04 6.73
CA GLU A 42 6.90 12.73 5.56
C GLU A 42 7.63 11.39 5.72
N LYS A 43 8.06 11.09 6.95
CA LYS A 43 8.69 9.82 7.29
C LYS A 43 7.70 8.67 7.15
N GLU A 44 6.50 8.79 7.70
CA GLU A 44 5.43 7.79 7.62
C GLU A 44 5.00 7.55 6.15
N LEU A 45 4.87 8.62 5.36
CA LEU A 45 4.61 8.50 3.92
C LEU A 45 5.75 7.82 3.16
N THR A 46 7.00 8.07 3.54
CA THR A 46 8.16 7.41 2.94
C THR A 46 8.18 5.92 3.29
N GLU A 47 7.94 5.58 4.55
CA GLU A 47 7.85 4.19 5.00
C GLU A 47 6.70 3.43 4.31
N ALA A 48 5.51 4.04 4.20
CA ALA A 48 4.39 3.46 3.45
C ALA A 48 4.75 3.24 1.97
N SER A 49 5.43 4.21 1.33
CA SER A 49 5.89 4.08 -0.05
C SER A 49 6.91 2.95 -0.23
N ASP A 50 7.80 2.71 0.73
CA ASP A 50 8.75 1.62 0.69
C ASP A 50 8.07 0.25 0.79
N TRP A 51 7.03 0.12 1.62
CA TRP A 51 6.21 -1.10 1.71
C TRP A 51 5.41 -1.34 0.43
N LEU A 52 4.82 -0.30 -0.17
CA LEU A 52 4.17 -0.38 -1.48
C LEU A 52 5.15 -0.82 -2.57
N ARG A 53 6.37 -0.26 -2.59
CA ARG A 53 7.43 -0.69 -3.51
C ARG A 53 7.73 -2.18 -3.36
N LYS A 54 7.85 -2.69 -2.12
CA LYS A 54 8.07 -4.13 -1.87
C LYS A 54 6.91 -4.98 -2.39
N ALA A 55 5.67 -4.53 -2.24
CA ALA A 55 4.49 -5.22 -2.77
C ALA A 55 4.48 -5.23 -4.31
N HIS A 56 4.77 -4.08 -4.96
CA HIS A 56 4.87 -4.00 -6.42
C HIS A 56 6.00 -4.86 -6.99
N LEU A 57 7.12 -5.00 -6.30
CA LEU A 57 8.18 -5.94 -6.72
C LEU A 57 7.65 -7.38 -6.80
N LYS A 58 6.79 -7.80 -5.87
CA LYS A 58 6.14 -9.11 -5.91
C LYS A 58 5.09 -9.20 -7.02
N GLN A 59 4.29 -8.16 -7.22
CA GLN A 59 3.35 -8.07 -8.34
C GLN A 59 4.07 -8.22 -9.69
N ASN A 60 5.21 -7.54 -9.87
CA ASN A 60 6.00 -7.62 -11.10
C ASN A 60 6.52 -9.03 -11.37
N GLN A 61 6.89 -9.79 -10.33
CA GLN A 61 7.28 -11.20 -10.47
C GLN A 61 6.11 -12.05 -10.99
N VAL A 62 4.88 -11.77 -10.54
CA VAL A 62 3.68 -12.45 -11.06
C VAL A 62 3.39 -12.05 -12.51
N MET A 63 3.50 -10.75 -12.84
CA MET A 63 3.22 -10.24 -14.20
C MET A 63 4.15 -10.82 -15.26
N GLN A 64 5.39 -11.16 -14.92
CA GLN A 64 6.31 -11.85 -15.84
C GLN A 64 5.78 -13.22 -16.32
N HIS A 65 4.79 -13.79 -15.64
CA HIS A 65 4.22 -15.09 -15.94
C HIS A 65 2.71 -15.02 -16.26
N ALA A 66 2.21 -13.83 -16.57
CA ALA A 66 0.77 -13.57 -16.80
C ALA A 66 0.15 -14.51 -17.84
N ASP A 67 0.84 -14.77 -18.95
CA ASP A 67 0.33 -15.61 -20.05
C ASP A 67 0.09 -17.08 -19.67
N LYS A 68 0.66 -17.53 -18.56
CA LYS A 68 0.57 -18.91 -18.07
C LYS A 68 -0.21 -19.01 -16.76
N LEU A 69 -0.75 -17.90 -16.28
CA LEU A 69 -1.37 -17.81 -14.98
C LEU A 69 -2.79 -18.36 -15.02
N GLN A 70 -3.12 -19.26 -14.09
CA GLN A 70 -4.50 -19.65 -13.82
C GLN A 70 -5.14 -18.69 -12.82
N TYR A 71 -6.48 -18.63 -12.84
CA TYR A 71 -7.22 -17.83 -11.88
C TYR A 71 -6.90 -18.27 -10.44
N SER A 72 -6.60 -17.30 -9.57
CA SER A 72 -6.38 -17.49 -8.14
C SER A 72 -7.09 -16.39 -7.36
N LEU A 73 -8.09 -16.78 -6.57
CA LEU A 73 -8.82 -15.84 -5.70
C LEU A 73 -7.88 -15.10 -4.74
N LEU A 74 -6.86 -15.80 -4.21
CA LEU A 74 -5.88 -15.22 -3.30
C LEU A 74 -5.03 -14.16 -4.00
N LEU A 75 -4.58 -14.43 -5.23
CA LEU A 75 -3.84 -13.43 -6.01
C LEU A 75 -4.72 -12.22 -6.33
N THR A 76 -5.95 -12.45 -6.77
CA THR A 76 -6.90 -11.36 -7.07
C THR A 76 -7.07 -10.47 -5.84
N HIS A 77 -7.32 -11.07 -4.67
CA HIS A 77 -7.41 -10.32 -3.41
C HIS A 77 -6.11 -9.55 -3.06
N ALA A 78 -4.95 -10.15 -3.32
CA ALA A 78 -3.65 -9.50 -3.11
C ALA A 78 -3.45 -8.29 -4.05
N GLN A 79 -3.84 -8.41 -5.31
CA GLN A 79 -3.79 -7.33 -6.30
C GLN A 79 -4.74 -6.19 -5.92
N ASP A 80 -5.99 -6.51 -5.55
CA ASP A 80 -6.98 -5.52 -5.11
C ASP A 80 -6.49 -4.76 -3.87
N THR A 81 -5.91 -5.49 -2.90
CA THR A 81 -5.37 -4.89 -1.67
C THR A 81 -4.21 -3.93 -1.97
N LEU A 82 -3.29 -4.32 -2.87
CA LEU A 82 -2.18 -3.48 -3.30
C LEU A 82 -2.69 -2.21 -3.99
N MET A 83 -3.53 -2.35 -5.00
CA MET A 83 -4.00 -1.21 -5.80
C MET A 83 -4.90 -0.25 -5.00
N ASN A 84 -5.73 -0.78 -4.10
CA ASN A 84 -6.50 0.04 -3.15
C ASN A 84 -5.57 0.84 -2.23
N THR A 85 -4.54 0.20 -1.67
CA THR A 85 -3.58 0.88 -0.79
C THR A 85 -2.76 1.94 -1.53
N GLU A 86 -2.35 1.68 -2.77
CA GLU A 86 -1.67 2.66 -3.64
C GLU A 86 -2.57 3.88 -3.92
N THR A 87 -3.86 3.64 -4.16
CA THR A 87 -4.85 4.71 -4.35
C THR A 87 -4.99 5.55 -3.08
N ILE A 88 -5.09 4.92 -1.91
CA ILE A 88 -5.12 5.61 -0.61
C ILE A 88 -3.84 6.44 -0.44
N TYR A 89 -2.67 5.87 -0.69
CA TYR A 89 -1.39 6.59 -0.60
C TYR A 89 -1.38 7.85 -1.47
N PHE A 90 -1.78 7.71 -2.75
CA PHE A 90 -1.86 8.83 -3.68
C PHE A 90 -2.78 9.94 -3.16
N LEU A 91 -3.97 9.59 -2.71
CA LEU A 91 -4.95 10.53 -2.17
C LEU A 91 -4.42 11.21 -0.91
N VAL A 92 -3.92 10.45 0.06
CA VAL A 92 -3.35 10.97 1.32
C VAL A 92 -2.24 11.96 1.01
N LYS A 93 -1.26 11.59 0.17
CA LYS A 93 -0.13 12.46 -0.20
C LYS A 93 -0.56 13.77 -0.85
N ARG A 94 -1.66 13.78 -1.61
CA ARG A 94 -2.18 14.97 -2.30
C ARG A 94 -3.09 15.82 -1.43
N LEU A 95 -3.88 15.19 -0.56
CA LEU A 95 -4.85 15.87 0.30
C LEU A 95 -4.22 16.43 1.57
N LEU A 96 -3.17 15.79 2.11
CA LEU A 96 -2.52 16.24 3.34
C LEU A 96 -2.11 17.72 3.31
N PRO A 97 -1.37 18.20 2.28
CA PRO A 97 -0.95 19.60 2.23
C PRO A 97 -2.15 20.55 2.19
N LEU A 98 -3.26 20.16 1.56
CA LEU A 98 -4.49 20.96 1.52
C LEU A 98 -5.12 21.05 2.91
N ILE A 99 -5.22 19.92 3.62
CA ILE A 99 -5.77 19.85 4.97
C ILE A 99 -4.94 20.71 5.94
N LEU A 100 -3.62 20.56 5.92
CA LEU A 100 -2.71 21.29 6.81
C LEU A 100 -2.67 22.80 6.50
N ASN A 101 -2.78 23.20 5.23
CA ASN A 101 -2.82 24.61 4.85
C ASN A 101 -4.18 25.28 5.08
N SER A 102 -5.28 24.52 5.02
CA SER A 102 -6.65 25.05 5.25
C SER A 102 -6.94 25.44 6.70
N LYS A 103 -6.09 25.01 7.65
CA LYS A 103 -6.21 25.28 9.08
C LYS A 103 -5.26 26.40 9.57
N LYS A 104 -4.65 27.16 8.66
CA LYS A 104 -3.97 28.45 8.95
C LYS A 104 -4.95 29.60 8.78
#